data_AF-A0A7K3W7L5-F1
#
_entry.id   AF-A0A7K3W7L5-F1
#
_cell.length_a   1.000
_cell.length_b   1.000
_cell.length_c   1.000
_cell.angle_alpha   90.00
_cell.angle_beta   90.00
_cell.angle_gamma   90.00
#
_symmetry.space_group_name_H-M   'P 1'
#
loop_
_entity.id
_entity.type
_entity.pdbx_description
1 polymer ?
#
loop_
_entity_poly.entity_id
_entity_poly.type
_entity_poly.pdbx_seq_one_letter_code
_entity_poly.pdbx_strand_id
1 'polypeptide(L)'
;FKRLLMVAMLVIAPLTAAHAADQSNPYKLMDEAAKKTFDRLKNEQPKIRSNPDYLRDVVDQELLPYVQIKYAGALVLGRYYKDATPAQRDAYFAAFREYL
;
A
#
# COMPACT_ATOMS: atom_id res chain seq x y z
N PHE A 1 26.17 -34.98 -21.90
CA PHE A 1 26.68 -34.24 -20.72
C PHE A 1 26.21 -32.79 -20.64
N LYS A 2 26.30 -31.95 -21.69
CA LYS A 2 25.84 -30.53 -21.64
C LYS A 2 24.33 -30.28 -21.56
N ARG A 3 23.48 -31.24 -21.97
CA ARG A 3 22.01 -31.09 -21.94
C ARG A 3 21.35 -31.45 -20.60
N LEU A 4 22.02 -32.23 -19.76
CA LEU A 4 21.53 -32.62 -18.42
C LEU A 4 21.82 -31.54 -17.35
N LEU A 5 22.85 -30.72 -17.56
CA LEU A 5 23.20 -29.60 -16.67
C LEU A 5 22.27 -28.39 -16.82
N MET A 6 21.57 -28.25 -17.95
CA MET A 6 20.67 -27.12 -18.22
C MET A 6 19.26 -27.31 -17.61
N VAL A 7 18.88 -28.55 -17.31
CA VAL A 7 17.61 -28.89 -16.65
C VAL A 7 17.73 -28.77 -15.11
N ALA A 8 18.94 -28.93 -14.56
CA ALA A 8 19.18 -28.82 -13.12
C ALA A 8 19.17 -27.37 -12.59
N MET A 9 19.23 -26.35 -13.45
CA MET A 9 19.23 -24.93 -13.04
C MET A 9 17.84 -24.30 -12.94
N LEU A 10 16.76 -25.02 -13.29
CA LEU A 10 15.38 -24.50 -13.31
C LEU A 10 14.57 -24.81 -12.03
N VAL A 11 15.22 -25.14 -10.90
CA VAL A 11 14.51 -25.60 -9.68
C VAL A 11 14.65 -24.66 -8.49
N ILE A 12 15.37 -23.54 -8.62
CA ILE A 12 15.47 -22.54 -7.54
C ILE A 12 14.86 -21.22 -8.02
N ALA A 13 13.58 -21.26 -8.41
CA ALA A 13 12.77 -20.07 -8.27
C ALA A 13 12.49 -19.93 -6.77
N PRO A 14 12.96 -18.88 -6.09
CA PRO A 14 12.49 -18.63 -4.74
C PRO A 14 10.98 -18.42 -4.82
N LEU A 15 10.21 -19.37 -4.28
CA LEU A 15 8.84 -19.14 -3.84
C LEU A 15 8.92 -18.13 -2.68
N THR A 16 9.26 -16.88 -2.96
CA THR A 16 8.73 -15.78 -2.16
C THR A 16 7.28 -15.61 -2.58
N ALA A 17 6.46 -16.62 -2.24
CA ALA A 17 5.05 -16.39 -2.00
C ALA A 17 5.03 -15.42 -0.81
N ALA A 18 5.06 -14.13 -1.13
CA ALA A 18 4.69 -13.09 -0.19
C ALA A 18 3.41 -13.58 0.46
N HIS A 19 3.46 -13.83 1.77
CA HIS A 19 2.27 -14.16 2.54
C HIS A 19 1.36 -12.94 2.39
N ALA A 20 0.47 -12.97 1.41
CA ALA A 20 -0.65 -12.05 1.35
C ALA A 20 -1.36 -12.27 2.67
N ALA A 21 -1.29 -11.27 3.56
CA ALA A 21 -2.01 -11.30 4.82
C ALA A 21 -3.44 -11.75 4.53
N ASP A 22 -3.99 -12.65 5.32
CA ASP A 22 -5.40 -13.03 5.21
C ASP A 22 -6.25 -11.78 5.52
N GLN A 23 -6.61 -11.05 4.46
CA GLN A 23 -7.28 -9.75 4.54
C GLN A 23 -8.79 -9.87 4.78
N SER A 24 -9.28 -11.05 5.16
CA SER A 24 -10.72 -11.27 5.37
C SER A 24 -11.23 -10.71 6.69
N ASN A 25 -10.38 -10.60 7.72
CA ASN A 25 -10.77 -10.13 9.05
C ASN A 25 -10.33 -8.67 9.29
N PRO A 26 -11.27 -7.71 9.36
CA PRO A 26 -10.94 -6.29 9.52
C PRO A 26 -10.25 -5.96 10.86
N TYR A 27 -10.49 -6.72 11.92
CA TYR A 27 -9.82 -6.51 13.21
C TYR A 27 -8.34 -6.88 13.12
N LYS A 28 -8.03 -8.03 12.50
CA LYS A 28 -6.63 -8.44 12.28
C LYS A 28 -5.89 -7.45 11.39
N LEU A 29 -6.55 -6.96 10.33
CA LEU A 29 -5.95 -5.96 9.45
C LEU A 29 -5.62 -4.66 10.20
N MET A 30 -6.54 -4.20 11.06
CA MET A 30 -6.30 -3.02 11.89
C MET A 30 -5.11 -3.22 12.84
N ASP A 31 -5.07 -4.37 13.53
CA ASP A 31 -3.99 -4.70 14.46
C ASP A 31 -2.63 -4.75 13.75
N GLU A 32 -2.56 -5.40 12.58
CA GLU A 32 -1.33 -5.49 11.79
C GLU A 32 -0.87 -4.13 11.27
N ALA A 33 -1.78 -3.35 10.69
CA ALA A 33 -1.47 -2.02 10.16
C ALA A 33 -0.99 -1.08 11.27
N ALA A 34 -1.68 -1.06 12.41
CA ALA A 34 -1.30 -0.26 13.57
C ALA A 34 0.07 -0.70 14.11
N LYS A 35 0.28 -2.00 14.30
CA LYS A 35 1.54 -2.54 14.81
C LYS A 35 2.71 -2.13 13.93
N LYS A 36 2.64 -2.35 12.61
CA LYS A 36 3.72 -2.00 11.68
C LYS A 36 3.98 -0.50 11.67
N THR A 37 2.92 0.31 11.62
CA THR A 37 3.03 1.77 11.63
C THR A 37 3.74 2.28 12.87
N PHE A 38 3.30 1.88 14.07
CA PHE A 38 3.92 2.32 15.33
C PHE A 38 5.33 1.76 15.51
N ASP A 39 5.60 0.52 15.08
CA ASP A 39 6.94 -0.06 15.10
C ASP A 39 7.92 0.78 14.24
N ARG A 40 7.50 1.23 13.05
CA ARG A 40 8.30 2.12 12.20
C ARG A 40 8.46 3.51 12.81
N LEU A 41 7.39 4.12 13.31
CA LEU A 41 7.46 5.43 13.97
C LEU A 41 8.42 5.41 15.16
N LYS A 42 8.45 4.33 15.94
CA LYS A 42 9.34 4.19 17.09
C LYS A 42 10.79 3.98 16.68
N ASN A 43 11.04 3.07 15.74
CA ASN A 43 12.39 2.59 15.44
C ASN A 43 13.11 3.43 14.37
N GLU A 44 12.38 4.17 13.54
CA GLU A 44 12.92 4.91 12.40
C GLU A 44 13.03 6.43 12.65
N GLN A 45 13.03 6.84 13.91
CA GLN A 45 13.18 8.25 14.33
C GLN A 45 14.34 9.00 13.64
N PRO A 46 15.54 8.42 13.43
CA PRO A 46 16.60 9.12 12.69
C PRO A 46 16.19 9.48 11.26
N LYS A 47 15.51 8.58 10.53
CA LYS A 47 15.02 8.84 9.16
C LYS A 47 13.94 9.91 9.14
N ILE A 48 13.00 9.83 10.09
CA ILE A 48 11.90 10.81 10.24
C ILE A 48 12.46 12.21 10.53
N ARG A 49 13.48 12.32 11.39
CA ARG A 49 14.10 13.61 11.71
C ARG A 49 14.92 14.18 10.55
N SER A 50 15.58 13.33 9.77
CA SER A 50 16.34 13.77 8.59
C SER A 50 15.44 14.18 7.43
N ASN A 51 14.28 13.52 7.29
CA ASN A 51 13.29 13.81 6.27
C ASN A 51 11.86 13.56 6.81
N PRO A 52 11.14 14.59 7.26
CA PRO A 52 9.78 14.44 7.75
C PRO A 52 8.79 13.89 6.72
N ASP A 53 9.02 14.10 5.42
CA ASP A 53 8.17 13.54 4.35
C ASP A 53 8.21 12.01 4.32
N TYR A 54 9.21 11.37 4.94
CA TYR A 54 9.24 9.91 5.12
C TYR A 54 8.02 9.37 5.88
N LEU A 55 7.33 10.21 6.67
CA LEU A 55 6.07 9.82 7.30
C LEU A 55 4.99 9.51 6.26
N ARG A 56 5.00 10.19 5.09
CA ARG A 56 4.09 9.90 3.98
C ARG A 56 4.35 8.51 3.41
N ASP A 57 5.62 8.12 3.28
CA ASP A 57 5.98 6.77 2.83
C ASP A 57 5.47 5.69 3.81
N VAL A 58 5.53 5.97 5.12
CA VAL A 58 4.98 5.07 6.15
C VAL A 58 3.46 4.96 6.00
N VAL A 59 2.75 6.08 5.79
CA VAL A 59 1.30 6.09 5.55
C VAL A 59 0.94 5.31 4.27
N ASP A 60 1.65 5.57 3.17
CA ASP A 60 1.41 4.92 1.87
C ASP A 60 1.62 3.41 1.93
N GLN A 61 2.61 2.94 2.69
CA GLN A 61 2.99 1.53 2.77
C GLN A 61 2.18 0.76 3.81
N GLU A 62 1.89 1.36 4.98
CA GLU A 62 1.32 0.63 6.11
C GLU A 62 -0.18 0.87 6.30
N LEU A 63 -0.73 2.00 5.82
CA LEU A 63 -2.13 2.38 6.05
C LEU A 63 -2.95 2.33 4.75
N LEU A 64 -2.49 3.00 3.69
CA LEU A 64 -3.26 3.15 2.45
C LEU A 64 -3.65 1.83 1.75
N PRO A 65 -2.92 0.70 1.84
CA PRO A 65 -3.36 -0.56 1.25
C PRO A 65 -4.67 -1.09 1.84
N TYR A 66 -5.01 -0.66 3.05
CA TYR A 66 -6.24 -1.05 3.75
C TYR A 66 -7.38 -0.03 3.57
N VAL A 67 -7.13 1.10 2.89
CA VAL A 67 -8.08 2.19 2.71
C VAL A 67 -8.67 2.16 1.30
N GLN A 68 -10.00 2.18 1.19
CA GLN A 68 -10.69 2.31 -0.09
C GLN A 68 -10.72 3.77 -0.55
N ILE A 69 -9.58 4.29 -1.03
CA ILE A 69 -9.38 5.71 -1.36
C ILE A 69 -10.42 6.23 -2.36
N LYS A 70 -10.70 5.49 -3.44
CA LYS A 70 -11.70 5.91 -4.44
C LYS A 70 -13.11 5.98 -3.85
N TYR A 71 -13.46 5.06 -2.97
CA TYR A 71 -14.77 5.06 -2.32
C TYR A 71 -14.90 6.24 -1.35
N ALA A 72 -13.93 6.42 -0.45
CA ALA A 72 -13.90 7.55 0.47
C ALA A 72 -13.89 8.90 -0.28
N GLY A 73 -13.06 9.03 -1.31
CA GLY A 73 -13.00 10.21 -2.16
C GLY A 73 -14.31 10.48 -2.89
N ALA A 74 -15.00 9.45 -3.39
CA ALA A 74 -16.30 9.60 -4.03
C ALA A 74 -17.39 10.06 -3.04
N LEU A 75 -17.36 9.57 -1.80
CA LEU A 75 -18.26 10.03 -0.74
C LEU A 75 -18.02 11.51 -0.41
N VAL A 76 -16.76 11.96 -0.36
CA VAL A 76 -16.41 13.37 -0.16
C VAL A 76 -16.95 14.25 -1.30
N LEU A 77 -16.88 13.79 -2.55
CA LEU A 77 -17.46 14.51 -3.70
C LEU A 77 -18.99 14.54 -3.66
N GLY A 78 -19.64 13.57 -3.02
CA GLY A 78 -21.09 13.48 -2.93
C GLY A 78 -21.76 13.62 -4.31
N ARG A 79 -22.69 14.58 -4.45
CA ARG A 79 -23.41 14.82 -5.70
C ARG A 79 -22.49 15.16 -6.89
N TYR A 80 -21.37 15.82 -6.64
CA TYR A 80 -20.44 16.27 -7.68
C TYR A 80 -19.71 15.10 -8.35
N TYR A 81 -19.67 13.94 -7.69
CA TYR A 81 -19.08 12.74 -8.27
C TYR A 81 -19.79 12.34 -9.57
N LYS A 82 -21.12 12.42 -9.60
CA LYS A 82 -21.93 12.01 -10.76
C LYS A 82 -21.62 12.85 -12.00
N ASP A 83 -21.46 14.17 -11.81
CA ASP A 83 -21.32 15.13 -12.89
C ASP A 83 -19.87 15.26 -13.39
N ALA A 84 -18.89 14.76 -12.62
CA ALA A 84 -17.49 14.78 -13.01
C ALA A 84 -17.20 13.80 -14.16
N THR A 85 -16.43 14.26 -15.15
CA THR A 85 -15.90 13.43 -16.23
C THR A 85 -14.89 12.39 -15.69
N PRO A 86 -14.63 11.29 -16.41
CA PRO A 86 -13.62 10.31 -16.01
C PRO A 86 -12.24 10.94 -15.74
N ALA A 87 -11.78 11.83 -16.62
CA ALA A 87 -10.50 12.52 -16.46
C ALA A 87 -10.43 13.39 -15.19
N GLN A 88 -11.53 14.08 -14.85
CA GLN A 88 -11.61 14.85 -13.61
C GLN A 88 -11.61 13.96 -12.38
N ARG A 89 -12.29 12.80 -12.43
CA ARG A 89 -12.29 11.84 -11.31
C ARG A 89 -10.90 11.24 -11.10
N ASP A 90 -10.20 10.87 -12.15
CA ASP A 90 -8.85 10.32 -12.05
C ASP A 90 -7.86 11.35 -11.48
N ALA A 91 -7.91 12.59 -11.97
CA ALA A 91 -7.11 13.68 -11.42
C ALA A 91 -7.45 13.97 -9.95
N TYR A 92 -8.73 13.97 -9.61
CA TYR A 92 -9.20 14.13 -8.23
C TYR A 92 -8.70 12.99 -7.33
N PHE A 93 -8.82 11.73 -7.74
CA PHE A 93 -8.39 10.61 -6.91
C PHE A 93 -6.88 10.54 -6.74
N ALA A 94 -6.10 10.96 -7.74
CA ALA A 94 -4.66 11.11 -7.60
C ALA A 94 -4.33 12.18 -6.55
N ALA A 95 -4.92 13.38 -6.66
CA ALA A 95 -4.72 14.45 -5.68
C ALA A 95 -5.24 14.07 -4.28
N PHE A 96 -6.35 13.34 -4.19
CA PHE A 96 -6.92 12.88 -2.93
C PHE A 96 -6.03 11.84 -2.24
N ARG A 97 -5.38 10.94 -3.00
CA ARG A 97 -4.40 10.00 -2.44
C ARG A 97 -3.19 10.73 -1.84
N GLU A 98 -2.64 11.72 -2.56
CA GLU A 98 -1.48 12.50 -2.10
C GLU A 98 -1.80 13.42 -0.92
N TYR A 99 -3.07 13.78 -0.75
CA TYR A 99 -3.55 14.58 0.38
C TYR A 99 -3.64 13.78 1.68
N LEU A 100 -3.96 12.48 1.59
CA LEU A 100 -4.04 11.58 2.74
C LEU A 100 -2.65 11.30 3.33
#